data_AF-A0A2J5NF07-F1
#
_entry.id   AF-A0A2J5NF07-F1
#
_cell.length_a   1.000
_cell.length_b   1.000
_cell.length_c   1.000
_cell.angle_alpha   90.00
_cell.angle_beta   90.00
_cell.angle_gamma   90.00
#
_symmetry.space_group_name_H-M   'P 1'
#
loop_
_entity.id
_entity.type
_entity.pdbx_description
1 polymer ?
#
loop_
_entity_poly.entity_id
_entity_poly.type
_entity_poly.pdbx_seq_one_letter_code
_entity_poly.pdbx_strand_id
1 'polypeptide(L)'
;MKPQTHHDNEDVEVESEEKQNGEEIEVDEERLPSQAMATHEVIRQEGEKELERDAMALLWSAIAAGLSMGASLVAKGIFHVHLSELPGGFLLENLGYTFGFVIVILARQQLFTENTVTAVLPIMHKTTPGNIGLLLRLWGIVLAGNLIGTAIAAWAFDVMPVFDEPTRE
;
A
#
# COMPACT_ATOMS: atom_id res chain seq x y z
N MET A 1 -18.01 23.13 26.92
CA MET A 1 -18.42 23.07 25.51
C MET A 1 -17.23 22.54 24.72
N LYS A 2 -17.18 21.23 24.43
CA LYS A 2 -16.12 20.66 23.58
C LYS A 2 -16.50 20.94 22.12
N PRO A 3 -15.55 21.33 21.24
CA PRO A 3 -15.86 21.50 19.84
C PRO A 3 -16.13 20.13 19.21
N GLN A 4 -17.28 19.99 18.57
CA GLN A 4 -17.56 18.90 17.66
C GLN A 4 -16.83 19.21 16.36
N THR A 5 -15.71 18.53 16.13
CA THR A 5 -15.14 18.43 14.78
C THR A 5 -16.00 17.42 14.02
N HIS A 6 -17.02 17.92 13.32
CA HIS A 6 -17.66 17.20 12.23
C HIS A 6 -16.58 16.91 11.18
N HIS A 7 -16.04 15.69 11.21
CA HIS A 7 -15.40 15.11 10.04
C HIS A 7 -16.52 14.35 9.35
N ASP A 8 -17.01 14.89 8.24
CA ASP A 8 -18.01 14.26 7.37
C ASP A 8 -17.37 13.03 6.71
N ASN A 9 -17.20 11.95 7.47
CA ASN A 9 -17.10 10.61 6.91
C ASN A 9 -18.53 10.08 6.91
N GLU A 10 -19.29 10.36 5.84
CA GLU A 10 -20.41 9.49 5.48
C GLU A 10 -19.86 8.06 5.53
N ASP A 11 -20.49 7.22 6.35
CA ASP A 11 -20.02 5.89 6.74
C ASP A 11 -19.59 5.09 5.51
N VAL A 12 -18.28 5.11 5.22
CA VAL A 12 -17.69 4.33 4.16
C VAL A 12 -17.71 2.90 4.66
N GLU A 13 -18.76 2.18 4.34
CA GLU A 13 -18.93 0.79 4.74
C GLU A 13 -19.00 -0.11 3.51
N VAL A 14 -18.27 -1.22 3.57
CA VAL A 14 -18.38 -2.28 2.57
C VAL A 14 -19.73 -2.99 2.76
N GLU A 15 -20.47 -3.20 1.67
CA GLU A 15 -21.70 -3.97 1.71
C GLU A 15 -21.37 -5.46 1.79
N SER A 16 -21.75 -6.11 2.90
CA SER A 16 -21.55 -7.56 3.14
C SER A 16 -22.87 -8.23 3.53
N GLU A 17 -23.01 -9.55 3.37
CA GLU A 17 -24.25 -10.26 3.78
C GLU A 17 -24.39 -10.27 5.31
N GLU A 18 -23.28 -10.41 6.03
CA GLU A 18 -23.25 -10.40 7.49
C GLU A 18 -23.68 -9.04 8.05
N LYS A 19 -23.17 -7.94 7.48
CA LYS A 19 -23.59 -6.58 7.83
C LYS A 19 -25.07 -6.32 7.54
N GLN A 20 -25.62 -6.90 6.46
CA GLN A 20 -27.06 -6.79 6.16
C GLN A 20 -27.94 -7.59 7.13
N ASN A 21 -27.44 -8.71 7.65
CA ASN A 21 -28.12 -9.51 8.68
C ASN A 21 -27.83 -9.04 10.12
N GLY A 22 -26.89 -8.12 10.32
CA GLY A 22 -26.40 -7.72 11.64
C GLY A 22 -25.58 -8.81 12.34
N GLU A 23 -25.05 -9.76 11.57
CA GLU A 23 -24.17 -10.83 12.05
C GLU A 23 -22.71 -10.35 12.01
N GLU A 24 -21.91 -10.74 13.01
CA GLU A 24 -20.46 -10.56 12.93
C GLU A 24 -19.87 -11.63 12.01
N ILE A 25 -18.83 -11.26 11.27
CA ILE A 25 -18.08 -12.20 10.42
C ILE A 25 -17.48 -13.30 11.30
N GLU A 26 -17.97 -14.53 11.15
CA GLU A 26 -17.64 -15.68 12.00
C GLU A 26 -16.26 -16.26 11.62
N VAL A 27 -15.22 -15.91 12.38
CA VAL A 27 -13.82 -16.34 12.13
C VAL A 27 -13.45 -17.64 12.88
N ASP A 28 -14.44 -18.31 13.47
CA ASP A 28 -14.18 -19.43 14.37
C ASP A 28 -13.81 -20.71 13.61
N GLU A 29 -12.58 -21.16 13.79
CA GLU A 29 -11.97 -22.33 13.17
C GLU A 29 -12.72 -23.63 13.50
N GLU A 30 -13.50 -23.66 14.60
CA GLU A 30 -14.31 -24.81 15.04
C GLU A 30 -15.66 -24.94 14.31
N ARG A 31 -16.16 -23.89 13.65
CA ARG A 31 -17.44 -23.92 12.90
C ARG A 31 -17.27 -23.93 11.38
N LEU A 32 -16.10 -23.57 10.87
CA LEU A 32 -15.81 -23.58 9.43
C LEU A 32 -15.23 -24.94 8.99
N PRO A 33 -15.67 -25.53 7.86
CA PRO A 33 -15.33 -26.91 7.50
C PRO A 33 -13.85 -27.12 7.09
N SER A 34 -13.02 -26.07 7.01
CA SER A 34 -11.57 -26.20 6.77
C SER A 34 -10.77 -24.94 7.18
N GLN A 35 -9.49 -25.10 7.53
CA GLN A 35 -8.56 -23.99 7.83
C GLN A 35 -8.32 -23.02 6.67
N ALA A 36 -8.50 -23.47 5.43
CA ALA A 36 -8.43 -22.60 4.25
C ALA A 36 -9.56 -21.55 4.28
N MET A 37 -10.76 -21.94 4.74
CA MET A 37 -11.90 -21.04 4.86
C MET A 37 -11.68 -20.01 5.98
N ALA A 38 -11.13 -20.41 7.12
CA ALA A 38 -10.79 -19.49 8.22
C ALA A 38 -9.73 -18.45 7.80
N THR A 39 -8.71 -18.86 7.04
CA THR A 39 -7.71 -17.93 6.48
C THR A 39 -8.34 -16.95 5.48
N HIS A 40 -9.26 -17.44 4.64
CA HIS A 40 -10.02 -16.57 3.72
C HIS A 40 -10.88 -15.54 4.45
N GLU A 41 -11.50 -15.91 5.56
CA GLU A 41 -12.34 -15.02 6.37
C GLU A 41 -11.53 -13.88 7.02
N VAL A 42 -10.34 -14.20 7.56
CA VAL A 42 -9.41 -13.19 8.13
C VAL A 42 -8.98 -12.18 7.06
N ILE A 43 -8.57 -12.66 5.88
CA ILE A 43 -8.14 -11.80 4.77
C ILE A 43 -9.30 -10.92 4.28
N ARG A 44 -10.53 -11.45 4.30
CA ARG A 44 -11.74 -10.67 3.95
C ARG A 44 -11.99 -9.54 4.95
N GLN A 45 -11.93 -9.82 6.26
CA GLN A 45 -12.07 -8.77 7.27
C GLN A 45 -10.99 -7.69 7.17
N GLU A 46 -9.75 -8.07 6.90
CA GLU A 46 -8.67 -7.13 6.67
C GLU A 46 -8.92 -6.27 5.42
N GLY A 47 -9.41 -6.89 4.34
CA GLY A 47 -9.82 -6.20 3.11
C GLY A 47 -10.96 -5.21 3.32
N GLU A 48 -11.99 -5.57 4.09
CA GLU A 48 -13.09 -4.66 4.45
C GLU A 48 -12.56 -3.45 5.22
N LYS A 49 -11.77 -3.67 6.28
CA LYS A 49 -11.16 -2.59 7.07
C LYS A 49 -10.30 -1.66 6.23
N GLU A 50 -9.59 -2.19 5.23
CA GLU A 50 -8.74 -1.39 4.35
C GLU A 50 -9.57 -0.56 3.33
N LEU A 51 -10.70 -1.08 2.85
CA LEU A 51 -11.64 -0.36 1.99
C LEU A 51 -12.35 0.79 2.73
N GLU A 52 -12.65 0.59 4.01
CA GLU A 52 -13.31 1.58 4.88
C GLU A 52 -12.34 2.64 5.41
N ARG A 53 -11.03 2.45 5.18
CA ARG A 53 -9.99 3.33 5.69
C ARG A 53 -10.10 4.75 5.13
N ASP A 54 -9.79 5.73 5.97
CA ASP A 54 -9.84 7.14 5.62
C ASP A 54 -8.97 7.45 4.38
N ALA A 55 -9.56 8.17 3.43
CA ALA A 55 -8.95 8.47 2.13
C ALA A 55 -7.66 9.28 2.27
N MET A 56 -7.56 10.19 3.24
CA MET A 56 -6.34 10.97 3.48
C MET A 56 -5.27 10.13 4.16
N ALA A 57 -5.65 9.26 5.10
CA ALA A 57 -4.71 8.32 5.71
C ALA A 57 -4.13 7.33 4.68
N LEU A 58 -4.95 6.87 3.73
CA LEU A 58 -4.51 6.05 2.60
C LEU A 58 -3.54 6.81 1.69
N LEU A 59 -3.87 8.06 1.33
CA LEU A 59 -3.04 8.88 0.45
C LEU A 59 -1.66 9.15 1.07
N TRP A 60 -1.59 9.56 2.34
CA TRP A 60 -0.31 9.82 3.01
C TRP A 60 0.55 8.56 3.16
N SER A 61 -0.07 7.42 3.46
CA SER A 61 0.62 6.12 3.51
C SER A 61 1.19 5.75 2.13
N ALA A 62 0.41 5.94 1.06
CA ALA A 62 0.81 5.64 -0.30
C ALA A 62 1.92 6.58 -0.82
N ILE A 63 1.88 7.87 -0.48
CA ILE A 63 2.95 8.82 -0.79
C ILE A 63 4.24 8.41 -0.08
N ALA A 64 4.16 8.04 1.20
CA ALA A 64 5.33 7.57 1.95
C ALA A 64 5.92 6.29 1.34
N ALA A 65 5.07 5.34 0.92
CA ALA A 65 5.51 4.14 0.20
C ALA A 65 6.25 4.47 -1.10
N GLY A 66 5.69 5.40 -1.90
CA GLY A 66 6.30 5.86 -3.15
C GLY A 66 7.66 6.53 -2.91
N LEU A 67 7.77 7.37 -1.87
CA LEU A 67 9.03 8.00 -1.48
C LEU A 67 10.08 6.96 -1.05
N SER A 68 9.68 5.98 -0.23
CA SER A 68 10.57 4.91 0.25
C SER A 68 11.09 4.04 -0.91
N MET A 69 10.21 3.66 -1.84
CA MET A 69 10.63 2.94 -3.04
C MET A 69 11.49 3.80 -3.98
N GLY A 70 11.12 5.06 -4.20
CA GLY A 70 11.91 6.01 -5.00
C GLY A 70 13.32 6.20 -4.44
N ALA A 71 13.45 6.41 -3.14
CA ALA A 71 14.74 6.55 -2.46
C ALA A 71 15.60 5.27 -2.58
N SER A 72 14.98 4.09 -2.58
CA SER A 72 15.70 2.82 -2.76
C SER A 72 16.30 2.65 -4.16
N LEU A 73 15.60 3.13 -5.19
CA LEU A 73 16.08 3.14 -6.57
C LEU A 73 17.21 4.14 -6.75
N VAL A 74 17.10 5.30 -6.09
CA VAL A 74 18.20 6.28 -6.02
C VAL A 74 19.42 5.67 -5.33
N ALA A 75 19.26 5.05 -4.17
CA ALA A 75 20.34 4.35 -3.46
C ALA A 75 21.00 3.28 -4.34
N LYS A 76 20.19 2.49 -5.07
CA LYS A 76 20.67 1.52 -6.04
C LYS A 76 21.47 2.18 -7.18
N GLY A 77 20.99 3.30 -7.73
CA GLY A 77 21.69 4.05 -8.77
C GLY A 77 23.06 4.57 -8.32
N ILE A 78 23.14 5.11 -7.09
CA ILE A 78 24.40 5.56 -6.48
C ILE A 78 25.36 4.39 -6.33
N PHE A 79 24.87 3.26 -5.79
CA PHE A 79 25.65 2.04 -5.66
C PHE A 79 26.13 1.52 -7.00
N HIS A 80 25.32 1.59 -8.05
CA HIS A 80 25.72 1.17 -9.39
C HIS A 80 26.89 2.01 -9.92
N VAL A 81 26.81 3.34 -9.80
CA VAL A 81 27.89 4.23 -10.26
C VAL A 81 29.19 4.00 -9.49
N HIS A 82 29.12 3.74 -8.18
CA HIS A 82 30.32 3.64 -7.33
C HIS A 82 30.88 2.22 -7.17
N LEU A 83 30.09 1.17 -7.43
CA LEU A 83 30.46 -0.22 -7.18
C LEU A 83 30.51 -1.08 -8.45
N SER A 84 30.19 -0.54 -9.63
CA SER A 84 30.20 -1.26 -10.91
C SER A 84 31.57 -1.88 -11.25
N GLU A 85 32.68 -1.27 -10.80
CA GLU A 85 34.03 -1.79 -11.01
C GLU A 85 34.46 -2.86 -9.99
N LEU A 86 33.67 -3.12 -8.94
CA LEU A 86 34.00 -4.09 -7.91
C LEU A 86 33.40 -5.47 -8.21
N PRO A 87 34.16 -6.57 -8.00
CA PRO A 87 33.62 -7.91 -8.09
C PRO A 87 32.56 -8.12 -6.99
N GLY A 88 31.28 -8.11 -7.38
CA GLY A 88 30.13 -8.21 -6.48
C GLY A 88 29.25 -6.96 -6.36
N GLY A 89 29.60 -5.85 -7.04
CA GLY A 89 28.80 -4.61 -7.05
C GLY A 89 27.32 -4.83 -7.38
N PHE A 90 27.05 -5.71 -8.35
CA PHE A 90 25.70 -6.13 -8.72
C PHE A 90 24.86 -6.71 -7.56
N LEU A 91 25.45 -7.43 -6.60
CA LEU A 91 24.70 -7.93 -5.44
C LEU A 91 24.33 -6.79 -4.48
N LEU A 92 25.24 -5.84 -4.27
CA LEU A 92 24.99 -4.66 -3.44
C LEU A 92 23.93 -3.73 -4.07
N GLU A 93 23.95 -3.57 -5.40
CA GLU A 93 22.90 -2.85 -6.13
C GLU A 93 21.52 -3.47 -5.91
N ASN A 94 21.42 -4.80 -5.97
CA ASN A 94 20.15 -5.50 -5.75
C ASN A 94 19.68 -5.42 -4.28
N LEU A 95 20.59 -5.26 -3.32
CA LEU A 95 20.22 -4.99 -1.92
C LEU A 95 19.56 -3.63 -1.73
N GLY A 96 19.88 -2.61 -2.54
CA GLY A 96 19.27 -1.28 -2.46
C GLY A 96 17.75 -1.34 -2.61
N TYR A 97 17.26 -2.05 -3.62
CA TYR A 97 15.83 -2.28 -3.84
C TYR A 97 15.19 -3.07 -2.68
N THR A 98 15.85 -4.15 -2.23
CA THR A 98 15.39 -4.96 -1.09
C THR A 98 15.25 -4.13 0.19
N PHE A 99 16.18 -3.20 0.44
CA PHE A 99 16.15 -2.34 1.61
C PHE A 99 14.96 -1.38 1.57
N GLY A 100 14.66 -0.80 0.41
CA GLY A 100 13.45 0.01 0.18
C GLY A 100 12.18 -0.76 0.49
N PHE A 101 12.09 -1.98 -0.03
CA PHE A 101 10.94 -2.84 0.18
C PHE A 101 10.77 -3.26 1.65
N VAL A 102 11.87 -3.56 2.36
CA VAL A 102 11.86 -3.84 3.80
C VAL A 102 11.37 -2.64 4.61
N ILE A 103 11.79 -1.42 4.27
CA ILE A 103 11.30 -0.19 4.93
C ILE A 103 9.79 -0.07 4.77
N VAL A 104 9.27 -0.29 3.55
CA VAL A 104 7.84 -0.23 3.27
C VAL A 104 7.05 -1.21 4.13
N ILE A 105 7.50 -2.47 4.19
CA ILE A 105 6.86 -3.51 5.00
C ILE A 105 6.91 -3.17 6.50
N LEU A 106 8.09 -2.80 7.01
CA LEU A 106 8.26 -2.49 8.44
C LEU A 106 7.44 -1.28 8.87
N ALA A 107 7.28 -0.30 7.99
CA ALA A 107 6.48 0.90 8.23
C ALA A 107 4.98 0.71 7.92
N ARG A 108 4.57 -0.47 7.42
CA ARG A 108 3.19 -0.77 6.96
C ARG A 108 2.66 0.27 5.97
N GLN A 109 3.51 0.69 5.03
CA GLN A 109 3.14 1.68 4.03
C GLN A 109 2.35 1.05 2.89
N GLN A 110 1.46 1.82 2.27
CA GLN A 110 0.54 1.28 1.26
C GLN A 110 1.17 1.19 -0.13
N LEU A 111 1.45 -0.02 -0.59
CA LEU A 111 1.80 -0.28 -1.99
C LEU A 111 0.57 -0.73 -2.78
N PHE A 112 0.44 -0.19 -3.99
CA PHE A 112 -0.60 -0.61 -4.92
C PHE A 112 -0.57 -2.13 -5.18
N THR A 113 0.64 -2.72 -5.26
CA THR A 113 0.84 -4.14 -5.53
C THR A 113 0.42 -5.05 -4.37
N GLU A 114 0.37 -4.53 -3.14
CA GLU A 114 -0.02 -5.29 -1.95
C GLU A 114 -1.54 -5.33 -1.80
N ASN A 115 -2.21 -4.22 -2.11
CA ASN A 115 -3.66 -4.07 -2.00
C ASN A 115 -4.47 -4.79 -3.07
N THR A 116 -3.83 -5.54 -3.97
CA THR A 116 -4.58 -6.17 -5.07
C THR A 116 -5.36 -7.39 -4.59
N VAL A 117 -4.77 -8.28 -3.79
CA VAL A 117 -5.45 -9.51 -3.36
C VAL A 117 -6.41 -9.24 -2.19
N THR A 118 -5.95 -8.49 -1.19
CA THR A 118 -6.73 -8.17 0.02
C THR A 118 -7.94 -7.31 -0.28
N ALA A 119 -7.84 -6.33 -1.18
CA ALA A 119 -8.98 -5.48 -1.53
C ALA A 119 -9.95 -6.14 -2.52
N VAL A 120 -9.50 -7.07 -3.36
CA VAL A 120 -10.38 -7.75 -4.35
C VAL A 120 -11.17 -8.89 -3.72
N LEU A 121 -10.62 -9.56 -2.70
CA LEU A 121 -11.26 -10.73 -2.09
C LEU A 121 -12.69 -10.45 -1.56
N PRO A 122 -12.96 -9.34 -0.82
CA PRO A 122 -14.31 -9.01 -0.36
C PRO A 122 -15.27 -8.75 -1.52
N ILE A 123 -14.78 -8.11 -2.59
CA ILE A 123 -15.57 -7.73 -3.76
C ILE A 123 -16.01 -8.97 -4.53
N MET A 124 -15.15 -9.99 -4.64
CA MET A 124 -15.50 -11.24 -5.30
C MET A 124 -16.62 -11.99 -4.57
N HIS A 125 -16.73 -11.82 -3.25
CA HIS A 125 -17.78 -12.44 -2.45
C HIS A 125 -19.12 -11.74 -2.63
N LYS A 126 -19.12 -10.39 -2.66
CA LYS A 126 -20.33 -9.59 -2.91
C LYS A 126 -20.04 -8.46 -3.90
N THR A 127 -20.32 -8.75 -5.17
CA THR A 127 -20.10 -7.81 -6.29
C THR A 127 -21.23 -6.79 -6.40
N THR A 128 -21.23 -5.78 -5.54
CA THR A 128 -22.16 -4.65 -5.64
C THR A 128 -21.50 -3.44 -6.31
N PRO A 129 -22.27 -2.56 -6.98
CA PRO A 129 -21.73 -1.33 -7.59
C PRO A 129 -21.03 -0.43 -6.56
N GLY A 130 -21.53 -0.39 -5.32
CA GLY A 130 -20.92 0.34 -4.20
C GLY A 130 -19.55 -0.22 -3.84
N ASN A 131 -19.46 -1.54 -3.67
CA ASN A 131 -18.23 -2.26 -3.39
C ASN A 131 -17.17 -2.05 -4.49
N ILE A 132 -17.56 -2.12 -5.76
CA ILE A 132 -16.67 -1.83 -6.90
C ILE A 132 -16.18 -0.37 -6.85
N GLY A 133 -17.05 0.58 -6.47
CA GLY A 133 -16.68 1.97 -6.26
C GLY A 133 -15.64 2.15 -5.15
N LEU A 134 -15.78 1.45 -4.03
CA LEU A 134 -14.80 1.46 -2.93
C LEU A 134 -13.45 0.89 -3.35
N LEU A 135 -13.45 -0.21 -4.11
CA LEU A 135 -12.23 -0.78 -4.67
C LEU A 135 -11.51 0.19 -5.60
N LEU A 136 -12.24 0.80 -6.54
CA LEU A 136 -11.68 1.80 -7.46
C LEU A 136 -11.17 3.04 -6.74
N ARG A 137 -11.85 3.47 -5.66
CA ARG A 137 -11.39 4.56 -4.79
C ARG A 137 -10.05 4.21 -4.15
N LEU A 138 -9.96 3.04 -3.52
CA LEU A 138 -8.73 2.56 -2.88
C LEU A 138 -7.59 2.49 -3.89
N TRP A 139 -7.81 1.83 -5.03
CA TRP A 139 -6.81 1.72 -6.10
C TRP A 139 -6.39 3.08 -6.64
N GLY A 140 -7.34 3.97 -6.91
CA GLY A 140 -7.07 5.31 -7.40
C GLY A 140 -6.21 6.12 -6.44
N ILE A 141 -6.56 6.13 -5.16
CA ILE A 141 -5.81 6.86 -4.13
C ILE A 141 -4.40 6.29 -3.96
N VAL A 142 -4.28 4.97 -3.83
CA VAL A 142 -2.99 4.31 -3.56
C VAL A 142 -2.06 4.42 -4.76
N LEU A 143 -2.57 4.19 -5.98
CA LEU A 143 -1.79 4.35 -7.21
C LEU A 143 -1.32 5.79 -7.38
N ALA A 144 -2.22 6.76 -7.23
CA ALA A 144 -1.88 8.17 -7.32
C ALA A 144 -0.84 8.56 -6.26
N GLY A 145 -1.02 8.13 -5.01
CA GLY A 145 -0.08 8.38 -3.93
C GLY A 145 1.30 7.79 -4.19
N ASN A 146 1.39 6.53 -4.65
CA ASN A 146 2.67 5.89 -4.99
C ASN A 146 3.39 6.64 -6.13
N LEU A 147 2.65 7.06 -7.17
CA LEU A 147 3.21 7.84 -8.28
C LEU A 147 3.69 9.21 -7.83
N ILE A 148 2.91 9.91 -7.01
CA ILE A 148 3.29 11.22 -6.44
C ILE A 148 4.55 11.08 -5.59
N GLY A 149 4.61 10.10 -4.68
CA GLY A 149 5.78 9.87 -3.84
C GLY A 149 7.03 9.56 -4.68
N THR A 150 6.89 8.73 -5.71
CA THR A 150 7.99 8.40 -6.63
C THR A 150 8.44 9.63 -7.43
N ALA A 151 7.50 10.45 -7.91
CA ALA A 151 7.80 11.67 -8.65
C ALA A 151 8.51 12.70 -7.77
N ILE A 152 8.11 12.85 -6.51
CA ILE A 152 8.79 13.70 -5.53
C ILE A 152 10.22 13.20 -5.28
N ALA A 153 10.41 11.90 -5.10
CA ALA A 153 11.75 11.32 -4.93
C ALA A 153 12.64 11.56 -6.15
N ALA A 154 12.11 11.37 -7.37
CA ALA A 154 12.83 11.64 -8.61
C ALA A 154 13.16 13.13 -8.78
N TRP A 155 12.22 14.02 -8.46
CA TRP A 155 12.46 15.47 -8.52
C TRP A 155 13.48 15.92 -7.46
N ALA A 156 13.40 15.38 -6.25
CA ALA A 156 14.38 15.66 -5.19
C ALA A 156 15.78 15.19 -5.59
N PHE A 157 15.89 14.08 -6.33
CA PHE A 157 17.16 13.61 -6.90
C PHE A 157 17.72 14.58 -7.94
N ASP A 158 16.89 15.10 -8.85
CA ASP A 158 17.33 16.07 -9.86
C ASP A 158 17.79 17.41 -9.25
N VAL A 159 17.16 17.84 -8.15
CA VAL A 159 17.43 19.14 -7.51
C VAL A 159 18.56 19.09 -6.48
N MET A 160 18.76 17.97 -5.77
CA MET A 160 19.78 17.90 -4.71
C MET A 160 21.20 17.76 -5.28
N PRO A 161 22.14 18.68 -4.95
CA PRO A 161 23.52 18.65 -5.42
C PRO A 161 24.42 17.66 -4.66
N VAL A 162 23.83 16.56 -4.13
CA VAL A 162 24.55 15.49 -3.43
C VAL A 162 25.24 14.53 -4.41
N PHE A 163 24.95 14.64 -5.72
CA PHE A 163 25.44 13.73 -6.75
C PHE A 163 26.12 14.51 -7.88
N ASP A 164 27.43 14.33 -8.04
CA ASP A 164 28.22 14.91 -9.14
C ASP A 164 27.74 14.39 -10.52
N GLU A 165 28.18 15.10 -11.57
CA GLU A 165 27.85 14.91 -13.00
C GLU A 165 27.76 13.45 -13.54
N PRO A 166 28.50 12.43 -13.03
CA PRO A 166 28.38 11.06 -13.55
C PRO A 166 27.07 10.32 -13.23
N THR A 167 26.25 10.83 -12.31
CA THR A 167 25.04 10.15 -11.82
C THR A 167 23.74 10.65 -12.49
N ARG A 168 23.83 11.67 -13.35
CA ARG A 168 22.67 12.35 -13.98
C ARG A 168 22.40 11.91 -15.43
N GLU A 169 23.32 11.18 -16.06
CA GLU A 169 23.14 10.53 -17.38
C GLU A 169 22.89 9.02 -17.23
#